data_AF-A0A4Y7RF75-F1
#
_entry.id   AF-A0A4Y7RF75-F1
#
_cell.length_a   1.000
_cell.length_b   1.000
_cell.length_c   1.000
_cell.angle_alpha   90.00
_cell.angle_beta   90.00
_cell.angle_gamma   90.00
#
_symmetry.space_group_name_H-M   'P 1'
#
loop_
_entity.id
_entity.type
_entity.pdbx_description
1 polymer ?
#
loop_
_entity_poly.entity_id
_entity_poly.type
_entity_poly.pdbx_seq_one_letter_code
_entity_poly.pdbx_strand_id
1 'polypeptide(L)'
;MRCYDIGTLQAYLDGELNKSDSKRLEEHLLGCDACCAAAERLKDNQNYTNAKLTGYYHALTSDSVDTGLAWSRFNRGKLQDRIASRRGKGVFSMFAKYRSAAVSAVVVLAIATIFSFGSVRSAASELLSIFRVEKVTTISITPEDMANIERSIREGAGQVNIENFGKLEFSGKTESFRVTQAEAGEALDFQLKLPAVIPEGFEVREFNKTTGGTMNLTLDTMRTNEVLKSLGSSKLLPDELNGKMFTVKFPVTVQALYAGANDNRVMVLQGRSPELVAPGSDVAAIRDALLALPFLPDNLRRQLAAVDDWQHTILVPDIDGSSQEVSVAGQQGVFVTPSAAGNHNGRGNINSLIWQENGVVYAIAGNLDLEQAQQMAASMK
;
A
#
# COMPACT_ATOMS: atom_id res chain seq x y z
N MET A 1 -29.34 -56.63 16.74
CA MET A 1 -29.49 -55.17 16.48
C MET A 1 -28.14 -54.62 16.03
N ARG A 2 -28.09 -53.62 15.14
CA ARG A 2 -26.82 -52.96 14.80
C ARG A 2 -26.34 -52.17 16.03
N CYS A 3 -25.05 -52.24 16.34
CA CYS A 3 -24.45 -51.45 17.41
C CYS A 3 -24.49 -49.97 17.04
N TYR A 4 -24.56 -49.10 18.05
CA TYR A 4 -24.41 -47.67 17.85
C TYR A 4 -22.96 -47.30 17.58
N ASP A 5 -22.75 -46.24 16.81
CA ASP A 5 -21.42 -45.69 16.60
C ASP A 5 -20.93 -44.92 17.84
N ILE A 6 -19.62 -44.71 17.89
CA ILE A 6 -18.93 -44.06 19.02
C ILE A 6 -19.43 -42.62 19.24
N GLY A 7 -19.77 -41.89 18.17
CA GLY A 7 -20.25 -40.51 18.26
C GLY A 7 -21.60 -40.43 18.95
N THR A 8 -22.51 -41.37 18.65
CA THR A 8 -23.81 -41.45 19.32
C THR A 8 -23.68 -41.83 20.80
N LEU A 9 -22.75 -42.73 21.15
CA LEU A 9 -22.45 -43.08 22.55
C LEU A 9 -21.86 -41.88 23.32
N GLN A 10 -20.98 -41.11 22.68
CA GLN A 10 -20.40 -39.89 23.28
C GLN A 10 -21.48 -38.81 23.49
N ALA A 11 -22.32 -38.55 22.50
CA ALA A 11 -23.42 -37.59 22.61
C ALA A 11 -24.41 -37.94 23.73
N TYR A 12 -24.63 -39.24 23.98
CA TYR A 12 -25.41 -39.71 25.13
C TYR A 12 -24.73 -39.39 26.47
N LEU A 13 -23.43 -39.67 26.60
CA LEU A 13 -22.66 -39.36 27.82
C LEU A 13 -22.60 -37.85 28.10
N ASP A 14 -22.59 -37.04 27.05
CA ASP A 14 -22.58 -35.57 27.14
C ASP A 14 -23.99 -34.97 27.36
N GLY A 15 -25.05 -35.78 27.30
CA GLY A 15 -26.44 -35.33 27.50
C GLY A 15 -27.05 -34.58 26.30
N GLU A 16 -26.44 -34.71 25.12
CA GLU A 16 -26.79 -33.98 23.89
C GLU A 16 -27.83 -34.71 23.04
N LEU A 17 -28.25 -35.93 23.43
CA LEU A 17 -29.34 -36.64 22.77
C LEU A 17 -30.72 -36.14 23.22
N ASN A 18 -31.68 -36.13 22.29
CA ASN A 18 -33.07 -35.89 22.66
C ASN A 18 -33.63 -37.04 23.53
N LYS A 19 -34.73 -36.77 24.24
CA LYS A 19 -35.31 -37.71 25.22
C LYS A 19 -35.72 -39.06 24.62
N SER A 20 -36.18 -39.10 23.37
CA SER A 20 -36.56 -40.36 22.72
C SER A 20 -35.36 -41.20 22.32
N ASP A 21 -34.26 -40.57 21.92
CA ASP A 21 -33.04 -41.24 21.48
C ASP A 21 -32.23 -41.75 22.68
N SER A 22 -32.17 -40.95 23.75
CA SER A 22 -31.60 -41.37 25.05
C SER A 22 -32.24 -42.66 25.55
N LYS A 23 -33.59 -42.71 25.60
CA LYS A 23 -34.32 -43.92 26.05
C LYS A 23 -34.05 -45.15 25.19
N ARG A 24 -34.06 -44.99 23.87
CA ARG A 24 -33.77 -46.10 22.93
C ARG A 24 -32.34 -46.63 23.08
N LEU A 25 -31.39 -45.74 23.39
CA LEU A 25 -30.01 -46.12 23.63
C LEU A 25 -29.82 -46.75 25.02
N GLU A 26 -30.47 -46.24 26.06
CA GLU A 26 -30.50 -46.84 27.40
C GLU A 26 -31.00 -48.29 27.35
N GLU A 27 -32.12 -48.53 26.67
CA GLU A 27 -32.65 -49.89 26.45
C GLU A 27 -31.66 -50.78 25.69
N HIS A 28 -30.92 -50.23 24.73
CA HIS A 28 -29.91 -50.97 23.98
C HIS A 28 -28.68 -51.33 24.82
N LEU A 29 -28.23 -50.42 25.69
CA LEU A 29 -27.08 -50.64 26.58
C LEU A 29 -27.34 -51.75 27.60
N LEU A 30 -28.59 -51.98 28.00
CA LEU A 30 -28.98 -53.10 28.87
C LEU A 30 -28.80 -54.48 28.21
N GLY A 31 -28.75 -54.55 26.89
CA GLY A 31 -28.71 -55.81 26.13
C GLY A 31 -27.52 -55.99 25.19
N CYS A 32 -26.56 -55.06 25.18
CA CYS A 32 -25.42 -55.08 24.27
C CYS A 32 -24.09 -54.81 24.99
N ASP A 33 -23.37 -55.89 25.32
CA ASP A 33 -22.07 -55.84 26.01
C ASP A 33 -21.02 -55.00 25.25
N ALA A 34 -21.03 -55.05 23.92
CA ALA A 34 -20.10 -54.30 23.09
C ALA A 34 -20.31 -52.78 23.19
N CYS A 35 -21.56 -52.31 23.18
CA CYS A 35 -21.87 -50.89 23.35
C CYS A 35 -21.68 -50.44 24.81
N CYS A 36 -21.97 -51.31 25.78
CA CYS A 36 -21.71 -51.04 27.19
C CYS A 36 -20.21 -50.83 27.46
N ALA A 37 -19.36 -51.76 27.02
CA ALA A 37 -17.91 -51.64 27.16
C ALA A 37 -17.33 -50.43 26.40
N ALA A 38 -17.91 -50.07 25.25
CA ALA A 38 -17.52 -48.87 24.52
C ALA A 38 -17.89 -47.58 25.27
N ALA A 39 -19.10 -47.50 25.84
CA ALA A 39 -19.54 -46.36 26.64
C ALA A 39 -18.72 -46.19 27.93
N GLU A 40 -18.38 -47.30 28.61
CA GLU A 40 -17.51 -47.27 29.79
C GLU A 40 -16.12 -46.72 29.46
N ARG A 41 -15.50 -47.17 28.36
CA ARG A 41 -14.20 -46.65 27.92
C ARG A 41 -14.24 -45.15 27.60
N LEU A 42 -15.31 -44.66 26.99
CA LEU A 42 -15.49 -43.24 26.71
C LEU A 42 -15.60 -42.44 28.02
N LYS A 43 -16.38 -42.94 28.98
CA LYS A 43 -16.51 -42.32 30.30
C LYS A 43 -15.19 -42.28 31.06
N ASP A 44 -14.40 -43.35 31.03
CA ASP A 44 -13.08 -43.40 31.65
C ASP A 44 -12.10 -42.41 31.00
N ASN A 45 -12.11 -42.31 29.67
CA ASN A 45 -11.30 -41.33 28.94
C ASN A 45 -11.68 -39.89 29.30
N GLN A 46 -12.98 -39.60 29.43
CA GLN A 46 -13.49 -38.29 29.83
C GLN A 46 -13.06 -37.95 31.27
N ASN A 47 -13.17 -38.90 32.19
CA ASN A 47 -12.73 -38.74 33.57
C ASN A 47 -11.22 -38.50 33.67
N TYR A 48 -10.41 -39.27 32.95
CA TYR A 48 -8.97 -39.10 32.90
C TYR A 48 -8.58 -37.72 32.36
N THR A 49 -9.21 -37.32 31.25
CA THR A 49 -8.95 -36.03 30.61
C THR A 49 -9.33 -34.88 31.53
N ASN A 50 -10.52 -34.91 32.13
CA ASN A 50 -10.96 -33.91 33.09
C ASN A 50 -9.99 -33.82 34.28
N ALA A 51 -9.60 -34.95 34.89
CA ALA A 51 -8.66 -34.94 36.01
C ALA A 51 -7.30 -34.31 35.66
N LYS A 52 -6.80 -34.50 34.43
CA LYS A 52 -5.56 -33.86 33.96
C LYS A 52 -5.73 -32.38 33.64
N LEU A 53 -6.92 -31.97 33.20
CA LEU A 53 -7.20 -30.60 32.78
C LEU A 53 -7.73 -29.69 33.90
N THR A 54 -8.26 -30.22 35.01
CA THR A 54 -8.83 -29.42 36.11
C THR A 54 -7.86 -28.36 36.63
N GLY A 55 -6.56 -28.68 36.74
CA GLY A 55 -5.54 -27.71 37.17
C GLY A 55 -5.34 -26.56 36.18
N TYR A 56 -5.40 -26.85 34.87
CA TYR A 56 -5.32 -25.83 33.82
C TYR A 56 -6.60 -25.01 33.75
N TYR A 57 -7.76 -25.64 33.93
CA TYR A 57 -9.05 -24.96 33.94
C TYR A 57 -9.15 -23.95 35.08
N HIS A 58 -8.67 -24.33 36.29
CA HIS A 58 -8.55 -23.40 37.41
C HIS A 58 -7.56 -22.26 37.11
N ALA A 59 -6.40 -22.54 36.52
CA ALA A 59 -5.44 -21.48 36.14
C ALA A 59 -6.00 -20.52 35.06
N LEU A 60 -6.84 -21.01 34.14
CA LEU A 60 -7.50 -20.22 33.10
C LEU A 60 -8.70 -19.40 33.63
N THR A 61 -9.26 -19.77 34.78
CA THR A 61 -10.45 -19.13 35.36
C THR A 61 -10.16 -18.33 36.63
N SER A 62 -9.02 -18.56 37.31
CA SER A 62 -8.64 -17.87 38.54
C SER A 62 -7.92 -16.54 38.31
N ASP A 63 -7.24 -16.38 37.18
CA ASP A 63 -6.72 -15.08 36.76
C ASP A 63 -7.78 -14.42 35.89
N SER A 64 -8.28 -13.25 36.32
CA SER A 64 -8.97 -12.36 35.40
C SER A 64 -7.99 -12.05 34.27
N VAL A 65 -8.15 -12.74 33.14
CA VAL A 65 -7.37 -12.46 31.94
C VAL A 65 -7.58 -10.98 31.66
N ASP A 66 -6.53 -10.18 31.83
CA ASP A 66 -6.55 -8.77 31.50
C ASP A 66 -6.68 -8.68 29.98
N THR A 67 -7.92 -8.63 29.52
CA THR A 67 -8.28 -8.62 28.11
C THR A 67 -7.68 -7.40 27.42
N GLY A 68 -7.44 -6.29 28.14
CA GLY A 68 -6.74 -5.12 27.65
C GLY A 68 -5.26 -5.38 27.39
N LEU A 69 -4.57 -6.01 28.34
CA LEU A 69 -3.16 -6.35 28.20
C LEU A 69 -2.94 -7.47 27.17
N ALA A 70 -3.82 -8.46 27.14
CA ALA A 70 -3.84 -9.53 26.15
C ALA A 70 -4.12 -8.99 24.74
N TRP A 71 -5.08 -8.06 24.60
CA TRP A 71 -5.36 -7.35 23.35
C TRP A 71 -4.18 -6.49 22.90
N SER A 72 -3.52 -5.78 23.81
CA SER A 72 -2.32 -4.98 23.54
C SER A 72 -1.15 -5.83 23.06
N ARG A 73 -0.94 -7.02 23.65
CA ARG A 73 0.09 -7.98 23.22
C ARG A 73 -0.25 -8.62 21.87
N PHE A 74 -1.50 -9.03 21.68
CA PHE A 74 -1.99 -9.60 20.41
C PHE A 74 -1.89 -8.59 19.25
N ASN A 75 -2.25 -7.33 19.47
CA ASN A 75 -2.09 -6.27 18.47
C ASN A 75 -0.63 -5.93 18.22
N ARG A 76 0.26 -5.98 19.22
CA ARG A 76 1.70 -5.75 19.00
C ARG A 76 2.33 -6.79 18.06
N GLY A 77 1.99 -8.07 18.23
CA GLY A 77 2.48 -9.14 17.34
C GLY A 77 1.82 -9.14 15.96
N LYS A 78 0.49 -8.91 15.89
CA LYS A 78 -0.23 -8.94 14.61
C LYS A 78 -0.21 -7.64 13.80
N LEU A 79 0.14 -6.48 14.37
CA LEU A 79 0.37 -5.28 13.55
C LEU A 79 1.64 -5.44 12.72
N GLN A 80 2.71 -6.03 13.27
CA GLN A 80 3.94 -6.29 12.54
C GLN A 80 3.71 -7.29 11.39
N ASP A 81 3.00 -8.40 11.64
CA ASP A 81 2.67 -9.35 10.58
C ASP A 81 1.59 -8.84 9.61
N ARG A 82 0.66 -7.96 10.00
CA ARG A 82 -0.33 -7.37 9.06
C ARG A 82 0.25 -6.31 8.15
N ILE A 83 1.35 -5.66 8.54
CA ILE A 83 2.09 -4.74 7.67
C ILE A 83 2.92 -5.54 6.64
N ALA A 84 3.37 -6.75 6.98
CA ALA A 84 4.16 -7.60 6.07
C ALA A 84 3.35 -8.65 5.26
N SER A 85 2.18 -9.11 5.73
CA SER A 85 1.43 -10.23 5.11
C SER A 85 0.12 -9.86 4.40
N ARG A 86 -0.20 -8.58 4.22
CA ARG A 86 -1.27 -8.16 3.29
C ARG A 86 -0.77 -8.16 1.83
N ARG A 87 -0.31 -9.31 1.36
CA ARG A 87 -0.36 -9.66 -0.06
C ARG A 87 -1.66 -10.44 -0.27
N GLY A 88 -2.68 -9.77 -0.81
CA GLY A 88 -3.96 -10.39 -1.17
C GLY A 88 -5.19 -9.90 -0.39
N LYS A 89 -5.54 -8.63 -0.58
CA LYS A 89 -6.90 -8.02 -0.55
C LYS A 89 -6.75 -6.48 -0.49
N GLY A 90 -5.91 -5.95 -1.37
CA GLY A 90 -5.78 -4.51 -1.62
C GLY A 90 -6.87 -4.05 -2.57
N VAL A 91 -7.45 -2.87 -2.30
CA VAL A 91 -8.45 -2.12 -3.07
C VAL A 91 -9.78 -2.87 -3.35
N PHE A 92 -9.76 -4.10 -3.88
CA PHE A 92 -10.89 -4.92 -4.34
C PHE A 92 -12.03 -5.17 -3.32
N SER A 93 -11.75 -5.28 -2.02
CA SER A 93 -12.83 -5.53 -1.02
C SER A 93 -13.53 -4.26 -0.53
N MET A 94 -13.03 -3.07 -0.88
CA MET A 94 -13.68 -1.78 -0.55
C MET A 94 -14.51 -1.22 -1.73
N PHE A 95 -14.33 -1.74 -2.96
CA PHE A 95 -15.15 -1.38 -4.13
C PHE A 95 -16.61 -1.83 -4.05
N ALA A 96 -16.99 -2.64 -3.06
CA ALA A 96 -18.37 -3.11 -2.93
C ALA A 96 -19.29 -2.12 -2.17
N LYS A 97 -18.75 -1.15 -1.41
CA LYS A 97 -19.57 -0.34 -0.48
C LYS A 97 -19.49 1.18 -0.66
N TYR A 98 -18.41 1.74 -1.20
CA TYR A 98 -18.25 3.20 -1.40
C TYR A 98 -17.54 3.53 -2.73
N ARG A 99 -18.13 3.02 -3.82
CA ARG A 99 -17.50 2.80 -5.13
C ARG A 99 -17.19 4.07 -5.95
N SER A 100 -17.70 5.24 -5.59
CA SER A 100 -17.53 6.47 -6.39
C SER A 100 -16.43 7.38 -5.82
N ALA A 101 -16.50 7.75 -4.54
CA ALA A 101 -15.52 8.64 -3.90
C ALA A 101 -14.10 8.05 -3.81
N ALA A 102 -13.97 6.74 -3.59
CA ALA A 102 -12.66 6.07 -3.52
C ALA A 102 -11.98 5.93 -4.90
N VAL A 103 -12.75 5.92 -5.98
CA VAL A 103 -12.19 5.82 -7.35
C VAL A 103 -11.62 7.16 -7.79
N SER A 104 -12.26 8.28 -7.44
CA SER A 104 -11.78 9.62 -7.76
C SER A 104 -10.43 9.94 -7.12
N ALA A 105 -10.27 9.64 -5.84
CA ALA A 105 -9.00 9.84 -5.14
C ALA A 105 -7.88 8.98 -5.74
N VAL A 106 -8.17 7.73 -6.15
CA VAL A 106 -7.19 6.85 -6.82
C VAL A 106 -6.84 7.34 -8.22
N VAL A 107 -7.80 7.88 -8.97
CA VAL A 107 -7.55 8.44 -10.31
C VAL A 107 -6.73 9.73 -10.22
N VAL A 108 -7.01 10.62 -9.26
CA VAL A 108 -6.18 11.80 -9.01
C VAL A 108 -4.76 11.41 -8.61
N LEU A 109 -4.63 10.48 -7.66
CA LEU A 109 -3.31 9.99 -7.25
C LEU A 109 -2.59 9.33 -8.42
N ALA A 110 -3.29 8.56 -9.26
CA ALA A 110 -2.72 7.93 -10.44
C ALA A 110 -2.27 8.96 -11.48
N ILE A 111 -3.08 9.97 -11.77
CA ILE A 111 -2.71 11.07 -12.68
C ILE A 111 -1.50 11.80 -12.12
N ALA A 112 -1.53 12.21 -10.86
CA ALA A 112 -0.39 12.86 -10.22
C ALA A 112 0.86 11.99 -10.31
N THR A 113 0.75 10.70 -9.99
CA THR A 113 1.86 9.73 -10.06
C THR A 113 2.39 9.54 -11.49
N ILE A 114 1.51 9.57 -12.51
CA ILE A 114 1.88 9.50 -13.93
C ILE A 114 2.68 10.76 -14.34
N PHE A 115 2.37 11.91 -13.76
CA PHE A 115 3.14 13.13 -13.99
C PHE A 115 4.35 13.30 -13.05
N SER A 116 4.51 12.44 -12.03
CA SER A 116 5.67 12.44 -11.11
C SER A 116 6.85 11.60 -11.62
N PHE A 117 6.80 11.05 -12.83
CA PHE A 117 7.96 10.42 -13.47
C PHE A 117 8.95 11.51 -13.92
N GLY A 118 9.83 11.93 -13.03
CA GLY A 118 10.83 12.96 -13.33
C GLY A 118 11.97 12.53 -14.27
N SER A 119 11.77 11.47 -15.05
CA SER A 119 12.59 11.14 -16.22
C SER A 119 11.76 10.36 -17.25
N VAL A 120 11.16 11.07 -18.22
CA VAL A 120 10.43 10.46 -19.34
C VAL A 120 11.30 10.45 -20.61
N ARG A 121 11.59 9.27 -21.13
CA ARG A 121 12.44 9.04 -22.31
C ARG A 121 11.66 8.42 -23.45
N SER A 122 11.93 8.86 -24.68
CA SER A 122 11.54 8.13 -25.88
C SER A 122 12.47 6.92 -26.11
N ALA A 123 11.89 5.74 -26.36
CA ALA A 123 12.63 4.54 -26.73
C ALA A 123 13.50 4.73 -28.01
N ALA A 124 13.15 5.69 -28.87
CA ALA A 124 13.87 5.98 -30.11
C ALA A 124 15.12 6.85 -29.91
N SER A 125 15.25 7.53 -28.77
CA SER A 125 16.41 8.37 -28.47
C SER A 125 17.42 7.57 -27.66
N GLU A 126 18.45 7.04 -28.31
CA GLU A 126 19.64 6.42 -27.68
C GLU A 126 20.55 7.45 -26.96
N LEU A 127 20.04 8.63 -26.58
CA LEU A 127 20.83 9.59 -25.81
C LEU A 127 21.08 9.06 -24.39
N LEU A 128 22.36 8.79 -24.10
CA LEU A 128 22.86 8.36 -22.80
C LEU A 128 22.57 9.41 -21.72
N SER A 129 21.89 9.01 -20.65
CA SER A 129 22.15 9.46 -19.27
C SER A 129 21.89 10.92 -18.84
N ILE A 130 21.18 11.75 -19.60
CA ILE A 130 21.02 13.20 -19.25
C ILE A 130 19.70 13.52 -18.50
N PHE A 131 18.67 12.69 -18.57
CA PHE A 131 17.37 12.99 -17.95
C PHE A 131 17.35 12.59 -16.47
N ARG A 132 17.60 13.56 -15.58
CA ARG A 132 17.54 13.40 -14.12
C ARG A 132 16.46 14.33 -13.57
N VAL A 133 15.83 13.94 -12.47
CA VAL A 133 14.99 14.92 -11.75
C VAL A 133 15.84 16.10 -11.33
N GLU A 134 15.32 17.29 -11.53
CA GLU A 134 15.94 18.56 -11.16
C GLU A 134 15.06 19.37 -10.21
N LYS A 135 13.74 19.16 -10.22
CA LYS A 135 12.80 19.97 -9.43
C LYS A 135 11.74 19.13 -8.73
N VAL A 136 11.27 19.63 -7.58
CA VAL A 136 10.08 19.14 -6.88
C VAL A 136 9.11 20.31 -6.70
N THR A 137 7.85 20.14 -7.07
CA THR A 137 6.81 21.18 -6.93
C THR A 137 5.47 20.56 -6.57
N THR A 138 4.52 21.39 -6.17
CA THR A 138 3.19 20.95 -5.73
C THR A 138 2.14 21.10 -6.84
N ILE A 139 1.11 20.25 -6.80
CA ILE A 139 -0.13 20.46 -7.55
C ILE A 139 -1.33 20.40 -6.59
N SER A 140 -2.14 21.45 -6.61
CA SER A 140 -3.30 21.59 -5.73
C SER A 140 -4.49 20.80 -6.23
N ILE A 141 -4.98 19.92 -5.37
CA ILE A 141 -6.16 19.10 -5.56
C ILE A 141 -7.19 19.54 -4.52
N THR A 142 -8.31 20.08 -5.01
CA THR A 142 -9.40 20.56 -4.16
C THR A 142 -10.47 19.49 -3.93
N PRO A 143 -11.31 19.62 -2.88
CA PRO A 143 -12.51 18.79 -2.74
C PRO A 143 -13.46 18.85 -3.94
N GLU A 144 -13.53 20.00 -4.60
CA GLU A 144 -14.32 20.18 -5.82
C GLU A 144 -13.75 19.37 -6.98
N ASP A 145 -12.42 19.35 -7.15
CA ASP A 145 -11.75 18.52 -8.16
C ASP A 145 -12.08 17.04 -7.96
N MET A 146 -12.05 16.56 -6.73
CA MET A 146 -12.41 15.18 -6.38
C MET A 146 -13.89 14.89 -6.67
N ALA A 147 -14.79 15.82 -6.34
CA ALA A 147 -16.23 15.69 -6.61
C ALA A 147 -16.55 15.73 -8.11
N ASN A 148 -15.83 16.54 -8.90
CA ASN A 148 -16.00 16.64 -10.36
C ASN A 148 -15.55 15.35 -11.06
N ILE A 149 -14.45 14.75 -10.60
CA ILE A 149 -14.02 13.43 -11.07
C ILE A 149 -15.05 12.37 -10.67
N GLU A 150 -15.56 12.42 -9.44
CA GLU A 150 -16.57 11.47 -8.97
C GLU A 150 -17.84 11.53 -9.82
N ARG A 151 -18.30 12.74 -10.13
CA ARG A 151 -19.45 12.97 -10.98
C ARG A 151 -19.21 12.45 -12.40
N SER A 152 -18.06 12.79 -12.99
CA SER A 152 -17.69 12.33 -14.34
C SER A 152 -17.63 10.81 -14.45
N ILE A 153 -17.11 10.14 -13.42
CA ILE A 153 -17.05 8.68 -13.36
C ILE A 153 -18.45 8.07 -13.20
N ARG A 154 -19.31 8.69 -12.38
CA ARG A 154 -20.68 8.23 -12.12
C ARG A 154 -21.63 8.44 -13.31
N GLU A 155 -21.52 9.58 -13.98
CA GLU A 155 -22.45 10.04 -15.03
C GLU A 155 -22.01 9.61 -16.44
N GLY A 156 -20.71 9.42 -16.69
CA GLY A 156 -20.18 9.10 -18.03
C GLY A 156 -19.35 7.81 -18.14
N ALA A 157 -18.84 7.25 -17.03
CA ALA A 157 -17.88 6.14 -17.04
C ALA A 157 -18.40 4.83 -16.41
N GLY A 158 -19.73 4.63 -16.39
CA GLY A 158 -20.36 3.42 -15.87
C GLY A 158 -19.72 2.15 -16.43
N GLN A 159 -19.02 1.42 -15.57
CA GLN A 159 -18.33 0.15 -15.85
C GLN A 159 -17.15 0.22 -16.84
N VAL A 160 -16.25 1.19 -16.73
CA VAL A 160 -14.93 1.06 -17.38
C VAL A 160 -14.14 -0.07 -16.71
N ASN A 161 -14.03 -1.22 -17.39
CA ASN A 161 -13.14 -2.30 -16.95
C ASN A 161 -11.70 -1.92 -17.31
N ILE A 162 -10.89 -1.60 -16.29
CA ILE A 162 -9.48 -1.22 -16.43
C ILE A 162 -8.65 -2.34 -17.10
N GLU A 163 -9.12 -3.59 -17.02
CA GLU A 163 -8.51 -4.75 -17.68
C GLU A 163 -8.46 -4.64 -19.21
N ASN A 164 -9.21 -3.70 -19.81
CA ASN A 164 -9.30 -3.55 -21.27
C ASN A 164 -8.38 -2.47 -21.87
N PHE A 165 -7.61 -1.73 -21.07
CA PHE A 165 -6.73 -0.67 -21.58
C PHE A 165 -5.39 -1.17 -22.12
N GLY A 166 -5.07 -2.44 -21.86
CA GLY A 166 -3.80 -2.99 -22.27
C GLY A 166 -3.33 -4.11 -21.35
N LYS A 167 -2.09 -4.53 -21.56
CA LYS A 167 -1.44 -5.59 -20.79
C LYS A 167 -0.41 -4.96 -19.86
N LEU A 168 -0.50 -5.28 -18.56
CA LEU A 168 0.47 -4.88 -17.56
C LEU A 168 1.30 -6.09 -17.12
N GLU A 169 2.62 -5.97 -17.19
CA GLU A 169 3.56 -7.02 -16.81
C GLU A 169 4.59 -6.46 -15.85
N PHE A 170 4.78 -7.13 -14.71
CA PHE A 170 5.82 -6.79 -13.76
C PHE A 170 6.96 -7.80 -13.88
N SER A 171 8.16 -7.30 -14.13
CA SER A 171 9.40 -8.07 -14.16
C SER A 171 10.24 -7.72 -12.92
N GLY A 172 10.62 -8.75 -12.17
CA GLY A 172 11.25 -8.61 -10.87
C GLY A 172 10.25 -8.66 -9.70
N LYS A 173 10.78 -8.61 -8.48
CA LYS A 173 9.99 -8.50 -7.26
C LYS A 173 10.49 -7.30 -6.47
N THR A 174 9.61 -6.35 -6.21
CA THR A 174 9.85 -5.29 -5.22
C THR A 174 9.73 -5.92 -3.85
N GLU A 175 10.86 -6.21 -3.23
CA GLU A 175 10.98 -6.83 -1.92
C GLU A 175 11.84 -5.95 -1.03
N SER A 176 11.46 -5.84 0.24
CA SER A 176 12.19 -5.07 1.23
C SER A 176 12.98 -6.01 2.11
N PHE A 177 14.28 -5.77 2.24
CA PHE A 177 15.20 -6.57 3.03
C PHE A 177 15.83 -5.68 4.10
N ARG A 178 15.90 -6.19 5.33
CA ARG A 178 16.74 -5.57 6.35
C ARG A 178 18.21 -5.79 5.98
N VAL A 179 19.00 -4.74 6.07
CA VAL A 179 20.42 -4.73 5.70
C VAL A 179 21.23 -3.97 6.75
N THR A 180 22.54 -4.15 6.73
CA THR A 180 23.49 -3.28 7.45
C THR A 180 23.63 -1.93 6.76
N GLN A 181 24.21 -0.95 7.45
CA GLN A 181 24.51 0.36 6.86
C GLN A 181 25.46 0.25 5.65
N ALA A 182 26.47 -0.63 5.73
CA ALA A 182 27.43 -0.83 4.65
C ALA A 182 26.74 -1.41 3.41
N GLU A 183 25.95 -2.47 3.57
CA GLU A 183 25.18 -3.08 2.47
C GLU A 183 24.13 -2.11 1.88
N ALA A 184 23.57 -1.23 2.71
CA ALA A 184 22.68 -0.17 2.23
C ALA A 184 23.43 0.84 1.35
N GLY A 185 24.66 1.22 1.72
CA GLY A 185 25.52 2.05 0.90
C GLY A 185 25.94 1.40 -0.42
N GLU A 186 26.35 0.13 -0.38
CA GLU A 186 26.75 -0.64 -1.58
C GLU A 186 25.61 -0.88 -2.56
N ALA A 187 24.36 -0.86 -2.09
CA ALA A 187 23.19 -1.04 -2.92
C ALA A 187 22.86 0.16 -3.82
N LEU A 188 23.47 1.32 -3.57
CA LEU A 188 23.20 2.57 -4.26
C LEU A 188 24.34 2.92 -5.21
N ASP A 189 24.02 3.54 -6.35
CA ASP A 189 25.01 4.09 -7.29
C ASP A 189 25.50 5.49 -6.89
N PHE A 190 25.15 5.93 -5.68
CA PHE A 190 25.50 7.20 -5.08
C PHE A 190 25.83 7.00 -3.59
N GLN A 191 26.50 7.99 -3.00
CA GLN A 191 26.82 7.96 -1.57
C GLN A 191 25.55 8.02 -0.73
N LEU A 192 25.31 6.99 0.10
CA LEU A 192 24.28 7.03 1.14
C LEU A 192 24.61 8.15 2.13
N LYS A 193 23.73 9.15 2.21
CA LYS A 193 23.87 10.25 3.19
C LYS A 193 23.04 9.97 4.43
N LEU A 194 23.52 10.29 5.61
CA LEU A 194 22.72 10.20 6.85
C LEU A 194 22.68 11.54 7.58
N PRO A 195 21.57 11.87 8.25
CA PRO A 195 21.49 13.07 9.07
C PRO A 195 22.52 13.02 10.19
N ALA A 196 23.41 14.02 10.23
CA ALA A 196 24.35 14.20 11.33
C ALA A 196 23.67 14.76 12.59
N VAL A 197 22.56 15.48 12.42
CA VAL A 197 21.71 16.01 13.48
C VAL A 197 20.46 15.17 13.52
N ILE A 198 20.27 14.45 14.62
CA ILE A 198 19.10 13.62 14.88
C ILE A 198 18.35 14.28 16.05
N PRO A 199 17.03 14.50 15.96
CA PRO A 199 16.26 15.08 17.05
C PRO A 199 16.43 14.28 18.34
N GLU A 200 16.41 14.98 19.48
CA GLU A 200 16.64 14.35 20.78
C GLU A 200 15.70 13.15 21.00
N GLY A 201 16.27 12.07 21.52
CA GLY A 201 15.54 10.84 21.81
C GLY A 201 15.33 9.91 20.61
N PHE A 202 15.75 10.30 19.40
CA PHE A 202 15.79 9.38 18.25
C PHE A 202 17.17 8.74 18.07
N GLU A 203 17.17 7.45 17.75
CA GLU A 203 18.37 6.72 17.37
C GLU A 203 18.10 5.86 16.14
N VAL A 204 19.09 5.72 15.27
CA VAL A 204 19.01 4.77 14.15
C VAL A 204 18.82 3.35 14.69
N ARG A 205 17.91 2.59 14.09
CA ARG A 205 17.55 1.22 14.50
C ARG A 205 17.83 0.20 13.40
N GLU A 206 17.48 0.54 12.17
CA GLU A 206 17.57 -0.39 11.06
C GLU A 206 17.72 0.32 9.73
N PHE A 207 18.32 -0.40 8.78
CA PHE A 207 18.33 -0.04 7.38
C PHE A 207 17.54 -1.10 6.61
N ASN A 208 16.74 -0.64 5.66
CA ASN A 208 15.99 -1.48 4.76
C ASN A 208 16.34 -1.11 3.32
N LYS A 209 16.57 -2.11 2.48
CA LYS A 209 16.73 -1.96 1.04
C LYS A 209 15.48 -2.49 0.35
N THR A 210 14.86 -1.68 -0.48
CA THR A 210 13.81 -2.13 -1.40
C THR A 210 14.42 -2.35 -2.78
N THR A 211 14.28 -3.57 -3.31
CA THR A 211 14.77 -3.90 -4.65
C THR A 211 13.99 -3.14 -5.72
N GLY A 212 14.72 -2.77 -6.77
CA GLY A 212 14.13 -2.22 -7.98
C GLY A 212 13.31 -3.25 -8.77
N GLY A 213 12.71 -2.78 -9.86
CA GLY A 213 11.91 -3.62 -10.74
C GLY A 213 11.57 -2.91 -12.04
N THR A 214 10.87 -3.62 -12.92
CA THR A 214 10.43 -3.06 -14.19
C THR A 214 8.96 -3.38 -14.39
N MET A 215 8.18 -2.38 -14.77
CA MET A 215 6.77 -2.51 -15.12
C MET A 215 6.62 -2.18 -16.60
N ASN A 216 6.11 -3.12 -17.37
CA ASN A 216 5.85 -2.96 -18.79
C ASN A 216 4.34 -2.85 -19.00
N LEU A 217 3.91 -1.76 -19.62
CA LEU A 217 2.53 -1.51 -20.02
C LEU A 217 2.45 -1.51 -21.54
N THR A 218 1.74 -2.47 -22.11
CA THR A 218 1.42 -2.50 -23.53
C THR A 218 0.01 -1.96 -23.72
N LEU A 219 -0.11 -0.78 -24.32
CA LEU A 219 -1.38 -0.05 -24.44
C LEU A 219 -2.22 -0.56 -25.62
N ASP A 220 -3.53 -0.72 -25.42
CA ASP A 220 -4.51 -0.89 -26.50
C ASP A 220 -5.14 0.49 -26.78
N THR A 221 -4.53 1.26 -27.67
CA THR A 221 -5.00 2.61 -28.01
C THR A 221 -6.36 2.58 -28.69
N MET A 222 -6.72 1.51 -29.41
CA MET A 222 -8.02 1.44 -30.07
C MET A 222 -9.15 1.43 -29.04
N ARG A 223 -9.08 0.51 -28.08
CA ARG A 223 -10.05 0.43 -26.98
C ARG A 223 -9.95 1.64 -26.06
N THR A 224 -8.74 2.12 -25.79
CA THR A 224 -8.56 3.32 -24.97
C THR A 224 -9.25 4.52 -25.63
N ASN A 225 -9.06 4.71 -26.93
CA ASN A 225 -9.67 5.80 -27.70
C ASN A 225 -11.20 5.66 -27.81
N GLU A 226 -11.76 4.45 -27.84
CA GLU A 226 -13.21 4.24 -27.73
C GLU A 226 -13.75 4.76 -26.40
N VAL A 227 -13.07 4.46 -25.29
CA VAL A 227 -13.43 4.99 -23.97
C VAL A 227 -13.23 6.51 -23.91
N LEU A 228 -12.14 7.04 -24.47
CA LEU A 228 -11.94 8.48 -24.53
C LEU A 228 -13.07 9.20 -25.28
N LYS A 229 -13.51 8.64 -26.42
CA LYS A 229 -14.66 9.15 -27.18
C LYS A 229 -15.97 9.06 -26.39
N SER A 230 -16.22 7.94 -25.70
CA SER A 230 -17.45 7.78 -24.90
C SER A 230 -17.51 8.77 -23.75
N LEU A 231 -16.35 9.18 -23.22
CA LEU A 231 -16.23 10.20 -22.20
C LEU A 231 -16.26 11.64 -22.75
N GLY A 232 -16.37 11.82 -24.07
CA GLY A 232 -16.45 13.13 -24.72
C GLY A 232 -15.09 13.79 -25.01
N SER A 233 -13.99 13.03 -25.00
CA SER A 233 -12.66 13.58 -25.34
C SER A 233 -12.60 13.98 -26.82
N SER A 234 -12.12 15.20 -27.09
CA SER A 234 -11.85 15.69 -28.46
C SER A 234 -10.44 15.35 -28.96
N LYS A 235 -9.53 14.93 -28.07
CA LYS A 235 -8.20 14.40 -28.43
C LYS A 235 -8.13 12.92 -28.10
N LEU A 236 -7.37 12.18 -28.92
CA LEU A 236 -7.18 10.74 -28.81
C LEU A 236 -5.68 10.44 -28.70
N LEU A 237 -5.37 9.27 -28.16
CA LEU A 237 -4.02 8.75 -28.17
C LEU A 237 -3.60 8.42 -29.61
N PRO A 238 -2.37 8.76 -30.03
CA PRO A 238 -1.88 8.42 -31.36
C PRO A 238 -1.92 6.90 -31.65
N ASP A 239 -2.39 6.53 -32.84
CA ASP A 239 -2.49 5.13 -33.27
C ASP A 239 -1.12 4.41 -33.28
N GLU A 240 -0.02 5.16 -33.43
CA GLU A 240 1.35 4.62 -33.40
C GLU A 240 1.73 4.00 -32.04
N LEU A 241 1.03 4.36 -30.96
CA LEU A 241 1.24 3.80 -29.63
C LEU A 241 0.52 2.46 -29.43
N ASN A 242 -0.32 2.04 -30.38
CA ASN A 242 -1.09 0.81 -30.26
C ASN A 242 -0.19 -0.42 -30.18
N GLY A 243 -0.39 -1.25 -29.15
CA GLY A 243 0.42 -2.45 -28.92
C GLY A 243 1.89 -2.14 -28.60
N LYS A 244 2.26 -0.88 -28.40
CA LYS A 244 3.62 -0.49 -28.00
C LYS A 244 3.78 -0.57 -26.49
N MET A 245 5.01 -0.88 -26.08
CA MET A 245 5.37 -1.07 -24.68
C MET A 245 5.93 0.23 -24.09
N PHE A 246 5.29 0.70 -23.03
CA PHE A 246 5.82 1.66 -22.08
C PHE A 246 6.51 0.90 -20.97
N THR A 247 7.72 1.31 -20.60
CA THR A 247 8.51 0.64 -19.57
C THR A 247 8.81 1.61 -18.44
N VAL A 248 8.28 1.33 -17.25
CA VAL A 248 8.66 2.04 -16.02
C VAL A 248 9.74 1.25 -15.31
N LYS A 249 10.90 1.85 -15.07
CA LYS A 249 11.95 1.28 -14.24
C LYS A 249 11.90 1.90 -12.86
N PHE A 250 11.83 1.05 -11.85
CA PHE A 250 11.92 1.43 -10.45
C PHE A 250 13.33 1.11 -9.96
N PRO A 251 14.14 2.12 -9.62
CA PRO A 251 15.46 1.89 -9.03
C PRO A 251 15.37 1.29 -7.62
N VAL A 252 16.51 0.82 -7.13
CA VAL A 252 16.67 0.45 -5.72
C VAL A 252 16.47 1.68 -4.84
N THR A 253 15.82 1.50 -3.69
CA THR A 253 15.73 2.53 -2.66
C THR A 253 16.23 1.99 -1.33
N VAL A 254 16.76 2.88 -0.51
CA VAL A 254 17.23 2.60 0.83
C VAL A 254 16.46 3.46 1.82
N GLN A 255 16.13 2.87 2.96
CA GLN A 255 15.50 3.54 4.07
C GLN A 255 16.33 3.32 5.33
N ALA A 256 16.63 4.40 6.05
CA ALA A 256 17.10 4.35 7.43
C ALA A 256 15.94 4.67 8.38
N LEU A 257 15.68 3.80 9.35
CA LEU A 257 14.65 3.99 10.36
C LEU A 257 15.28 4.43 11.67
N TYR A 258 14.76 5.52 12.20
CA TYR A 258 15.08 6.08 13.50
C TYR A 258 13.89 5.86 14.42
N ALA A 259 14.13 5.35 15.62
CA ALA A 259 13.09 5.19 16.64
C ALA A 259 13.37 6.11 17.81
N GLY A 260 12.31 6.70 18.36
CA GLY A 260 12.34 7.43 19.61
C GLY A 260 11.35 6.90 20.63
N ALA A 261 11.17 7.67 21.71
CA ALA A 261 10.24 7.32 22.79
C ALA A 261 8.79 7.17 22.27
N ASN A 262 7.97 6.42 23.01
CA ASN A 262 6.55 6.20 22.72
C ASN A 262 6.26 5.62 21.32
N ASP A 263 7.15 4.76 20.81
CA ASP A 263 7.07 4.14 19.48
C ASP A 263 7.07 5.18 18.33
N ASN A 264 7.61 6.38 18.59
CA ASN A 264 7.79 7.39 17.56
C ASN A 264 8.84 6.91 16.56
N ARG A 265 8.57 7.09 15.27
CA ARG A 265 9.41 6.62 14.18
C ARG A 265 9.59 7.71 13.14
N VAL A 266 10.84 7.86 12.72
CA VAL A 266 11.23 8.70 11.60
C VAL A 266 11.96 7.82 10.61
N MET A 267 11.61 7.94 9.33
CA MET A 267 12.29 7.27 8.25
C MET A 267 12.96 8.29 7.34
N VAL A 268 14.17 7.97 6.92
CA VAL A 268 14.91 8.70 5.88
C VAL A 268 15.02 7.78 4.68
N LEU A 269 14.31 8.10 3.60
CA LEU A 269 14.31 7.38 2.33
C LEU A 269 15.24 8.08 1.34
N GLN A 270 16.00 7.28 0.59
CA GLN A 270 16.88 7.73 -0.48
C GLN A 270 16.74 6.80 -1.69
N GLY A 271 16.68 7.37 -2.88
CA GLY A 271 16.66 6.60 -4.12
C GLY A 271 16.68 7.48 -5.36
N ARG A 272 16.97 6.86 -6.51
CA ARG A 272 16.76 7.50 -7.81
C ARG A 272 15.26 7.55 -8.12
N SER A 273 14.83 8.53 -8.91
CA SER A 273 13.45 8.58 -9.40
C SER A 273 13.15 7.40 -10.34
N PRO A 274 11.90 6.95 -10.41
CA PRO A 274 11.49 6.03 -11.46
C PRO A 274 11.65 6.66 -12.84
N GLU A 275 12.08 5.86 -13.81
CA GLU A 275 12.25 6.26 -15.22
C GLU A 275 11.09 5.71 -16.04
N LEU A 276 10.43 6.54 -16.85
CA LEU A 276 9.43 6.12 -17.83
C LEU A 276 10.04 6.12 -19.23
N VAL A 277 10.14 4.96 -19.84
CA VAL A 277 10.51 4.81 -21.25
C VAL A 277 9.23 4.65 -22.05
N ALA A 278 8.86 5.68 -22.80
CA ALA A 278 7.72 5.71 -23.70
C ALA A 278 8.12 5.27 -25.12
N PRO A 279 7.28 4.48 -25.82
CA PRO A 279 7.46 4.20 -27.23
C PRO A 279 7.09 5.41 -28.09
N GLY A 280 7.69 5.52 -29.27
CA GLY A 280 7.46 6.64 -30.19
C GLY A 280 8.35 7.85 -29.89
N SER A 281 8.49 8.75 -30.85
CA SER A 281 9.36 9.94 -30.75
C SER A 281 8.68 11.15 -30.13
N ASP A 282 7.34 11.18 -30.06
CA ASP A 282 6.57 12.35 -29.61
C ASP A 282 5.94 12.14 -28.23
N VAL A 283 6.74 12.37 -27.19
CA VAL A 283 6.30 12.33 -25.80
C VAL A 283 5.31 13.48 -25.49
N ALA A 284 5.36 14.57 -26.26
CA ALA A 284 4.45 15.70 -26.09
C ALA A 284 3.02 15.34 -26.53
N ALA A 285 2.85 14.56 -27.60
CA ALA A 285 1.54 14.05 -28.02
C ALA A 285 0.88 13.17 -26.94
N ILE A 286 1.66 12.37 -26.22
CA ILE A 286 1.17 11.58 -25.08
C ILE A 286 0.68 12.50 -23.95
N ARG A 287 1.48 13.52 -23.60
CA ARG A 287 1.10 14.52 -22.60
C ARG A 287 -0.19 15.24 -22.98
N ASP A 288 -0.30 15.68 -24.23
CA ASP A 288 -1.47 16.36 -24.76
C ASP A 288 -2.74 15.53 -24.68
N ALA A 289 -2.66 14.24 -24.98
CA ALA A 289 -3.78 13.31 -24.86
C ALA A 289 -4.20 13.11 -23.39
N LEU A 290 -3.24 13.02 -22.47
CA LEU A 290 -3.53 12.93 -21.02
C LEU A 290 -4.16 14.22 -20.47
N LEU A 291 -3.73 15.39 -20.94
CA LEU A 291 -4.32 16.67 -20.53
C LEU A 291 -5.75 16.86 -21.08
N ALA A 292 -6.06 16.26 -22.22
CA ALA A 292 -7.37 16.36 -22.84
C ALA A 292 -8.44 15.42 -22.25
N LEU A 293 -8.10 14.66 -21.21
CA LEU A 293 -9.04 13.76 -20.55
C LEU A 293 -10.25 14.57 -20.01
N PRO A 294 -11.49 14.20 -20.39
CA PRO A 294 -12.69 14.97 -20.07
C PRO A 294 -13.06 14.89 -18.58
N PHE A 295 -12.62 13.84 -17.87
CA PHE A 295 -12.77 13.72 -16.43
C PHE A 295 -11.66 14.43 -15.65
N LEU A 296 -10.61 14.95 -16.29
CA LEU A 296 -9.58 15.75 -15.63
C LEU A 296 -10.18 17.14 -15.30
N PRO A 297 -10.28 17.52 -14.01
CA PRO A 297 -10.79 18.83 -13.61
C PRO A 297 -10.00 19.96 -14.27
N ASP A 298 -10.67 21.03 -14.66
CA ASP A 298 -10.03 22.17 -15.32
C ASP A 298 -8.92 22.82 -14.47
N ASN A 299 -9.04 22.76 -13.14
CA ASN A 299 -7.96 23.17 -12.24
C ASN A 299 -6.70 22.32 -12.43
N LEU A 300 -6.83 20.99 -12.32
CA LEU A 300 -5.71 20.07 -12.50
C LEU A 300 -5.15 20.11 -13.93
N ARG A 301 -6.02 20.19 -14.95
CA ARG A 301 -5.59 20.33 -16.35
C ARG A 301 -4.70 21.56 -16.53
N ARG A 302 -5.11 22.72 -16.01
CA ARG A 302 -4.32 23.96 -16.11
C ARG A 302 -3.00 23.86 -15.38
N GLN A 303 -2.99 23.33 -14.15
CA GLN A 303 -1.75 23.16 -13.39
C GLN A 303 -0.77 22.22 -14.09
N LEU A 304 -1.25 21.05 -14.52
CA LEU A 304 -0.41 20.07 -15.24
C LEU A 304 0.08 20.60 -16.60
N ALA A 305 -0.70 21.43 -17.29
CA ALA A 305 -0.27 22.09 -18.52
C ALA A 305 0.79 23.18 -18.28
N ALA A 306 0.73 23.87 -17.14
CA ALA A 306 1.65 24.94 -16.78
C ALA A 306 3.05 24.46 -16.34
N VAL A 307 3.23 23.16 -16.10
CA VAL A 307 4.54 22.59 -15.79
C VAL A 307 5.34 22.44 -17.09
N ASP A 308 6.09 23.47 -17.49
CA ASP A 308 6.85 23.45 -18.74
C ASP A 308 7.84 22.28 -18.80
N ASP A 309 8.67 22.15 -17.75
CA ASP A 309 9.68 21.10 -17.62
C ASP A 309 9.20 19.88 -16.80
N TRP A 310 8.08 19.31 -17.22
CA TRP A 310 7.47 18.16 -16.57
C TRP A 310 8.34 16.89 -16.62
N GLN A 311 9.28 16.78 -17.57
CA GLN A 311 10.13 15.59 -17.72
C GLN A 311 11.24 15.51 -16.67
N HIS A 312 11.56 16.60 -15.98
CA HIS A 312 12.56 16.67 -14.90
C HIS A 312 11.97 17.14 -13.57
N THR A 313 10.64 17.17 -13.45
CA THR A 313 9.94 17.67 -12.27
C THR A 313 9.14 16.56 -11.59
N ILE A 314 9.35 16.37 -10.29
CA ILE A 314 8.44 15.57 -9.45
C ILE A 314 7.29 16.45 -9.00
N LEU A 315 6.07 16.03 -9.29
CA LEU A 315 4.86 16.63 -8.76
C LEU A 315 4.46 15.95 -7.45
N VAL A 316 4.28 16.73 -6.40
CA VAL A 316 3.77 16.29 -5.10
C VAL A 316 2.31 16.75 -4.98
N PRO A 317 1.35 15.83 -4.79
CA PRO A 317 -0.05 16.19 -4.55
C PRO A 317 -0.21 17.04 -3.30
N ASP A 318 -0.81 18.22 -3.46
CA ASP A 318 -1.30 19.07 -2.38
C ASP A 318 -2.80 18.85 -2.20
N ILE A 319 -3.20 18.08 -1.19
CA ILE A 319 -4.60 17.74 -0.96
C ILE A 319 -5.17 18.69 0.09
N ASP A 320 -5.94 19.68 -0.36
CA ASP A 320 -6.60 20.64 0.53
C ASP A 320 -5.60 21.44 1.39
N GLY A 321 -4.51 21.94 0.77
CA GLY A 321 -3.47 22.72 1.44
C GLY A 321 -2.61 21.92 2.42
N SER A 322 -2.58 20.59 2.26
CA SER A 322 -1.79 19.70 3.10
C SER A 322 -0.29 19.79 2.85
N SER A 323 0.17 20.53 1.85
CA SER A 323 1.58 20.66 1.53
C SER A 323 2.02 22.11 1.33
N GLN A 324 3.30 22.34 1.56
CA GLN A 324 3.95 23.63 1.42
C GLN A 324 5.31 23.46 0.76
N GLU A 325 5.64 24.34 -0.19
CA GLU A 325 6.98 24.40 -0.76
C GLU A 325 7.94 25.06 0.23
N VAL A 326 9.11 24.46 0.41
CA VAL A 326 10.12 24.87 1.41
C VAL A 326 11.52 24.79 0.81
N SER A 327 12.48 25.47 1.42
CA SER A 327 13.90 25.30 1.07
C SER A 327 14.56 24.24 1.96
N VAL A 328 15.39 23.40 1.36
CA VAL A 328 16.16 22.34 2.04
C VAL A 328 17.62 22.46 1.59
N ALA A 329 18.48 23.01 2.44
CA ALA A 329 19.90 23.22 2.13
C ALA A 329 20.17 23.91 0.78
N GLY A 330 19.32 24.88 0.40
CA GLY A 330 19.39 25.59 -0.88
C GLY A 330 18.68 24.89 -2.05
N GLN A 331 18.17 23.67 -1.86
CA GLN A 331 17.31 22.97 -2.82
C GLN A 331 15.83 23.26 -2.57
N GLN A 332 15.00 23.13 -3.60
CA GLN A 332 13.54 23.18 -3.45
C GLN A 332 13.03 21.83 -2.92
N GLY A 333 12.19 21.90 -1.88
CA GLY A 333 11.51 20.75 -1.31
C GLY A 333 10.03 21.02 -1.06
N VAL A 334 9.31 19.98 -0.70
CA VAL A 334 7.89 20.02 -0.35
C VAL A 334 7.70 19.34 0.99
N PHE A 335 7.14 20.07 1.95
CA PHE A 335 6.71 19.52 3.23
C PHE A 335 5.23 19.22 3.18
N VAL A 336 4.86 17.98 3.45
CA VAL A 336 3.49 17.46 3.43
C VAL A 336 3.09 17.13 4.86
N THR A 337 1.92 17.60 5.24
CA THR A 337 1.22 17.30 6.49
C THR A 337 0.00 16.41 6.21
N PRO A 338 -0.48 15.65 7.20
CA PRO A 338 -1.71 14.88 7.07
C PRO A 338 -2.91 15.79 6.79
N SER A 339 -3.54 15.63 5.63
CA SER A 339 -4.87 16.22 5.37
C SER A 339 -5.94 15.50 6.19
N ALA A 340 -6.92 16.25 6.72
CA ALA A 340 -8.09 15.68 7.39
C ALA A 340 -8.89 14.71 6.47
N ALA A 341 -8.83 14.91 5.15
CA ALA A 341 -9.47 14.07 4.14
C ALA A 341 -8.65 12.82 3.75
N GLY A 342 -7.36 12.74 4.10
CA GLY A 342 -6.43 11.69 3.68
C GLY A 342 -6.41 10.42 4.56
N ASN A 343 -7.28 10.36 5.57
CA ASN A 343 -7.21 9.37 6.65
C ASN A 343 -7.77 7.97 6.28
N HIS A 344 -7.31 7.40 5.17
CA HIS A 344 -7.88 6.17 4.59
C HIS A 344 -6.96 4.94 4.70
N ASN A 345 -5.68 5.12 5.08
CA ASN A 345 -4.69 4.03 4.96
C ASN A 345 -4.04 3.56 6.27
N GLY A 346 -4.45 4.06 7.45
CA GLY A 346 -3.92 3.58 8.74
C GLY A 346 -2.41 3.77 8.94
N ARG A 347 -1.72 4.46 8.01
CA ARG A 347 -0.45 5.13 8.26
C ARG A 347 -0.84 6.35 9.08
N GLY A 348 -0.35 6.44 10.31
CA GLY A 348 -0.68 7.55 11.21
C GLY A 348 -0.39 8.92 10.58
N ASN A 349 -0.86 9.97 11.25
CA ASN A 349 -0.59 11.37 10.93
C ASN A 349 0.92 11.63 10.91
N ILE A 350 1.60 11.32 9.80
CA ILE A 350 3.04 11.53 9.63
C ILE A 350 3.26 12.66 8.65
N ASN A 351 4.06 13.63 9.07
CA ASN A 351 4.55 14.66 8.19
C ASN A 351 5.67 14.06 7.32
N SER A 352 5.89 14.64 6.16
CA SER A 352 7.00 14.25 5.30
C SER A 352 7.62 15.44 4.57
N LEU A 353 8.94 15.54 4.59
CA LEU A 353 9.72 16.45 3.77
C LEU A 353 10.30 15.69 2.59
N ILE A 354 10.02 16.13 1.37
CA ILE A 354 10.49 15.52 0.12
C ILE A 354 11.32 16.56 -0.63
N TRP A 355 12.51 16.20 -1.09
CA TRP A 355 13.32 17.06 -1.95
C TRP A 355 14.17 16.22 -2.90
N GLN A 356 14.83 16.88 -3.84
CA GLN A 356 15.80 16.26 -4.72
C GLN A 356 17.14 16.98 -4.60
N GLU A 357 18.23 16.23 -4.77
CA GLU A 357 19.57 16.77 -4.92
C GLU A 357 20.36 15.86 -5.87
N ASN A 358 20.98 16.40 -6.93
CA ASN A 358 21.83 15.67 -7.88
C ASN A 358 21.17 14.41 -8.50
N GLY A 359 19.86 14.48 -8.76
CA GLY A 359 19.08 13.38 -9.31
C GLY A 359 18.83 12.23 -8.32
N VAL A 360 19.00 12.48 -7.02
CA VAL A 360 18.58 11.59 -5.93
C VAL A 360 17.38 12.24 -5.25
N VAL A 361 16.33 11.45 -5.04
CA VAL A 361 15.15 11.85 -4.28
C VAL A 361 15.35 11.44 -2.84
N TYR A 362 15.13 12.39 -1.95
CA TYR A 362 15.19 12.22 -0.51
C TYR A 362 13.80 12.43 0.08
N ALA A 363 13.45 11.64 1.09
CA ALA A 363 12.28 11.91 1.90
C ALA A 363 12.56 11.63 3.38
N ILE A 364 12.16 12.55 4.25
CA ILE A 364 12.13 12.33 5.70
C ILE A 364 10.66 12.28 6.09
N ALA A 365 10.19 11.18 6.67
CA ALA A 365 8.80 11.03 7.07
C ALA A 365 8.69 10.52 8.52
N GLY A 366 7.76 11.07 9.29
CA GLY A 366 7.57 10.70 10.68
C GLY A 366 6.77 11.74 11.45
N ASN A 367 6.69 11.58 12.76
CA ASN A 367 6.12 12.60 13.63
C ASN A 367 7.19 13.66 13.96
N LEU A 368 7.44 14.53 12.98
CA LEU A 368 8.37 15.65 13.04
C LEU A 368 7.65 16.91 12.58
N ASP A 369 7.96 18.05 13.21
CA ASP A 369 7.59 19.34 12.63
C ASP A 369 8.52 19.71 11.45
N LEU A 370 8.20 20.81 10.78
CA LEU A 370 8.97 21.29 9.62
C LEU A 370 10.42 21.62 9.99
N GLU A 371 10.63 22.27 11.14
CA GLU A 371 11.96 22.70 11.57
C GLU A 371 12.87 21.49 11.83
N GLN A 372 12.36 20.50 12.56
CA GLN A 372 13.07 19.25 12.81
C GLN A 372 13.41 18.52 11.50
N ALA A 373 12.44 18.43 10.58
CA ALA A 373 12.67 17.80 9.27
C ALA A 373 13.74 18.55 8.45
N GLN A 374 13.71 19.89 8.44
CA GLN A 374 14.71 20.71 7.75
C GLN A 374 16.10 20.61 8.38
N GLN A 375 16.18 20.60 9.72
CA GLN A 375 17.45 20.42 10.43
C GLN A 375 18.08 19.06 10.12
N MET A 376 17.28 17.98 10.14
CA MET A 376 17.75 16.66 9.74
C MET A 376 18.24 16.66 8.29
N ALA A 377 17.44 17.19 7.36
CA ALA A 377 17.77 17.24 5.94
C ALA A 377 19.04 18.06 5.66
N ALA A 378 19.19 19.23 6.28
CA ALA A 378 20.36 20.09 6.14
C ALA A 378 21.65 19.46 6.69
N SER A 379 21.53 18.49 7.59
CA SER A 379 22.66 17.77 8.19
C SER A 379 23.07 16.50 7.45
N MET A 380 22.43 16.18 6.32
CA MET A 380 22.70 14.95 5.57
C MET A 380 24.07 14.97 4.89
N LYS A 381 24.93 14.01 5.25
CA LYS A 381 26.31 13.90 4.75
C LYS A 381 26.73 12.46 4.49
#